data_AF-A0A5P9BCV3-F1
#
_entry.id   AF-A0A5P9BCV3-F1
#
_cell.length_a   1.000
_cell.length_b   1.000
_cell.length_c   1.000
_cell.angle_alpha   90.00
_cell.angle_beta   90.00
_cell.angle_gamma   90.00
#
_symmetry.space_group_name_H-M   'P 1'
#
loop_
_entity.id
_entity.type
_entity.pdbx_description
1 polymer ?
#
loop_
_entity_poly.entity_id
_entity_poly.type
_entity_poly.pdbx_seq_one_letter_code
_entity_poly.pdbx_strand_id
1 'polypeptide(L)'
;MNELDAWLESIENWYRSRKHDQVSKLESLILTPPDAIWGPLIDDKQSKAIACWLDGCLRVYTHYKQSTTDQSEKAFQFVMFAYSKLQAVSSDATAETELRDWCTKRMQHLCVLALEFANQQQDPRWQSESERLIESHVKFMTHHPHNHDQVGHPSYSH
;
A
#
# COMPACT_ATOMS: atom_id res chain seq x y z
N MET A 1 12.52 24.32 4.12
CA MET A 1 12.30 22.92 3.71
C MET A 1 10.96 22.51 4.28
N ASN A 2 10.01 22.06 3.45
CA ASN A 2 8.72 21.63 3.98
C ASN A 2 8.84 20.19 4.54
N GLU A 3 7.83 19.73 5.30
CA GLU A 3 7.88 18.42 5.94
C GLU A 3 8.04 17.26 4.95
N LEU A 4 7.43 17.40 3.75
CA LEU A 4 7.54 16.43 2.66
C LEU A 4 8.99 16.31 2.17
N ASP A 5 9.69 17.43 1.96
CA ASP A 5 11.08 17.46 1.51
C ASP A 5 12.00 16.80 2.55
N ALA A 6 11.82 17.14 3.83
CA ALA A 6 12.62 16.60 4.92
C ALA A 6 12.41 15.07 5.09
N TRP A 7 11.16 14.62 4.95
CA TRP A 7 10.84 13.19 5.01
C TRP A 7 11.39 12.44 3.79
N LEU A 8 11.24 13.00 2.58
CA LEU A 8 11.80 12.43 1.35
C LEU A 8 13.32 12.30 1.43
N GLU A 9 14.01 13.33 1.90
CA GLU A 9 15.45 13.28 2.10
C GLU A 9 15.83 12.19 3.12
N SER A 10 15.08 12.05 4.21
CA SER A 10 15.31 11.03 5.23
C SER A 10 15.15 9.60 4.70
N ILE A 11 14.06 9.33 3.98
CA ILE A 11 13.82 7.99 3.41
C ILE A 11 14.77 7.67 2.26
N GLU A 12 15.15 8.66 1.44
CA GLU A 12 16.19 8.49 0.42
C GLU A 12 17.56 8.19 1.02
N ASN A 13 17.93 8.89 2.09
CA ASN A 13 19.18 8.64 2.80
C ASN A 13 19.22 7.22 3.38
N TRP A 14 18.08 6.72 3.87
CA TRP A 14 17.95 5.32 4.26
C TRP A 14 18.23 4.38 3.07
N TYR A 15 17.60 4.64 1.91
CA TYR A 15 17.80 3.86 0.68
C TYR A 15 19.23 3.90 0.13
N ARG A 16 20.01 4.95 0.40
CA ARG A 16 21.42 5.06 0.00
C ARG A 16 22.35 4.31 0.96
N SER A 17 22.03 4.30 2.26
CA SER A 17 22.91 3.71 3.27
C SER A 17 22.80 2.18 3.41
N ARG A 18 21.63 1.59 3.05
CA ARG A 18 21.31 0.14 2.97
C ARG A 18 22.10 -0.79 3.91
N LYS A 19 22.18 -0.49 5.21
CA LYS A 19 22.71 -1.45 6.18
C LYS A 19 21.59 -2.38 6.65
N HIS A 20 21.89 -3.68 6.77
CA HIS A 20 20.95 -4.75 7.13
C HIS A 20 20.28 -4.58 8.51
N ASP A 21 20.78 -3.68 9.35
CA ASP A 21 20.34 -3.43 10.73
C ASP A 21 19.37 -2.25 10.88
N GLN A 22 18.97 -1.59 9.78
CA GLN A 22 18.21 -0.33 9.86
C GLN A 22 16.70 -0.46 9.65
N VAL A 23 16.14 -1.67 9.74
CA VAL A 23 14.68 -1.85 9.56
C VAL A 23 13.89 -1.05 10.59
N SER A 24 14.38 -0.91 11.82
CA SER A 24 13.76 -0.06 12.85
C SER A 24 13.68 1.41 12.45
N LYS A 25 14.71 1.95 11.78
CA LYS A 25 14.69 3.33 11.27
C LYS A 25 13.70 3.48 10.12
N LEU A 26 13.64 2.50 9.22
CA LEU A 26 12.65 2.50 8.14
C LEU A 26 11.24 2.43 8.68
N GLU A 27 11.00 1.56 9.67
CA GLU A 27 9.72 1.41 10.37
C GLU A 27 9.26 2.76 10.93
N SER A 28 10.12 3.48 11.65
CA SER A 28 9.78 4.82 12.14
C SER A 28 9.40 5.78 11.01
N LEU A 29 10.14 5.79 9.90
CA LEU A 29 9.87 6.69 8.77
C LEU A 29 8.52 6.40 8.09
N ILE A 30 8.15 5.13 7.92
CA ILE A 30 6.90 4.74 7.26
C ILE A 30 5.67 4.87 8.16
N LEU A 31 5.86 4.87 9.49
CA LEU A 31 4.80 5.07 10.48
C LEU A 31 4.49 6.56 10.69
N THR A 32 5.41 7.46 10.33
CA THR A 32 5.21 8.92 10.41
C THR A 32 5.41 9.61 9.05
N PRO A 33 4.66 9.22 7.99
CA PRO A 33 4.70 9.93 6.72
C PRO A 33 3.97 11.28 6.87
N PRO A 34 4.48 12.38 6.29
CA PRO A 34 3.76 13.65 6.28
C PRO A 34 2.45 13.55 5.50
N ASP A 35 1.42 14.25 5.95
CA ASP A 35 0.08 14.19 5.35
C ASP A 35 0.07 14.67 3.89
N ALA A 36 0.98 15.58 3.53
CA ALA A 36 1.14 16.12 2.18
C ALA A 36 1.44 15.05 1.11
N ILE A 37 1.87 13.84 1.51
CA ILE A 37 2.08 12.70 0.59
C ILE A 37 0.75 12.26 -0.06
N TRP A 38 -0.37 12.47 0.61
CA TRP A 38 -1.64 11.81 0.29
C TRP A 38 -2.62 12.66 -0.52
N GLY A 39 -2.18 13.83 -1.01
CA GLY A 39 -3.00 14.71 -1.82
C GLY A 39 -3.51 15.95 -1.08
N PRO A 40 -4.50 16.66 -1.65
CA PRO A 40 -5.46 16.18 -2.65
C PRO A 40 -4.93 16.10 -4.09
N LEU A 41 -3.89 16.87 -4.43
CA LEU A 41 -3.27 16.87 -5.76
C LEU A 41 -2.11 15.87 -5.82
N ILE A 42 -1.72 15.41 -7.02
CA ILE A 42 -0.49 14.64 -7.20
C ILE A 42 0.48 15.32 -8.17
N ASP A 43 1.67 15.61 -7.68
CA ASP A 43 2.83 15.98 -8.48
C ASP A 43 3.91 14.87 -8.47
N ASP A 44 4.97 15.08 -9.24
CA ASP A 44 6.11 14.15 -9.32
C ASP A 44 6.72 13.86 -7.93
N LYS A 45 6.68 14.82 -7.02
CA LYS A 45 7.24 14.70 -5.67
C LYS A 45 6.38 13.81 -4.79
N GLN A 46 5.07 14.02 -4.78
CA GLN A 46 4.12 13.19 -4.05
C GLN A 46 4.09 11.77 -4.61
N SER A 47 4.09 11.62 -5.94
CA SER A 47 4.20 10.31 -6.60
C SER A 47 5.45 9.55 -6.14
N LYS A 48 6.61 10.22 -6.13
CA LYS A 48 7.85 9.64 -5.60
C LYS A 48 7.73 9.30 -4.12
N ALA A 49 7.15 10.18 -3.30
CA ALA A 49 7.00 9.95 -1.87
C ALA A 49 6.11 8.74 -1.56
N ILE A 50 4.96 8.62 -2.23
CA ILE A 50 4.06 7.47 -2.11
C ILE A 50 4.79 6.18 -2.52
N ALA A 51 5.54 6.21 -3.63
CA ALA A 51 6.31 5.06 -4.08
C ALA A 51 7.39 4.64 -3.07
N CYS A 52 8.13 5.60 -2.52
CA CYS A 52 9.15 5.35 -1.50
C CYS A 52 8.54 4.80 -0.20
N TRP A 53 7.39 5.34 0.22
CA TRP A 53 6.66 4.87 1.39
C TRP A 53 6.17 3.43 1.19
N LEU A 54 5.56 3.12 0.04
CA LEU A 54 5.03 1.80 -0.26
C LEU A 54 6.16 0.75 -0.33
N ASP A 55 7.27 1.06 -1.01
CA ASP A 55 8.45 0.18 -1.00
C ASP A 55 8.99 -0.02 0.43
N GLY A 56 8.94 1.03 1.25
CA GLY A 56 9.31 0.96 2.66
C GLY A 56 8.45 -0.03 3.45
N CYS A 57 7.12 0.06 3.33
CA CYS A 57 6.19 -0.88 3.94
C CYS A 57 6.46 -2.33 3.49
N LEU A 58 6.69 -2.55 2.20
CA LEU A 58 6.96 -3.88 1.64
C LEU A 58 8.30 -4.46 2.10
N ARG A 59 9.31 -3.62 2.33
CA ARG A 59 10.60 -4.05 2.91
C ARG A 59 10.47 -4.44 4.37
N VAL A 60 9.72 -3.67 5.16
CA VAL A 60 9.46 -3.99 6.56
C VAL A 60 8.63 -5.28 6.66
N TYR A 61 7.60 -5.44 5.83
CA TYR A 61 6.87 -6.69 5.67
C TYR A 61 7.81 -7.88 5.37
N THR A 62 8.66 -7.73 4.35
CA THR A 62 9.58 -8.79 3.92
C THR A 62 10.55 -9.18 5.04
N HIS A 63 11.05 -8.20 5.78
CA HIS A 63 11.93 -8.43 6.93
C HIS A 63 11.23 -9.29 8.00
N TYR A 64 10.02 -8.94 8.40
CA TYR A 64 9.28 -9.72 9.40
C TYR A 64 8.86 -11.10 8.89
N LYS A 65 8.47 -11.20 7.62
CA LYS A 65 8.16 -12.48 6.98
C LYS A 65 9.36 -13.44 6.96
N GLN A 66 10.58 -12.92 6.82
CA GLN A 66 11.82 -13.70 6.74
C GLN A 66 12.52 -13.87 8.10
N SER A 67 11.92 -13.38 9.19
CA SER A 67 12.47 -13.51 10.53
C SER A 67 12.60 -14.98 10.94
N THR A 68 13.65 -15.32 11.68
CA THR A 68 13.83 -16.66 12.26
C THR A 68 12.90 -16.92 13.44
N THR A 69 12.37 -15.86 14.05
CA THR A 69 11.29 -15.92 15.04
C THR A 69 9.95 -15.68 14.35
N ASP A 70 8.88 -16.29 14.87
CA ASP A 70 7.54 -16.03 14.35
C ASP A 70 7.17 -14.56 14.57
N GLN A 71 7.11 -13.82 13.45
CA GLN A 71 6.70 -12.42 13.35
C GLN A 71 5.59 -12.26 12.31
N SER A 72 4.84 -13.34 12.06
CA SER A 72 3.83 -13.41 10.99
C SER A 72 2.76 -12.33 11.16
N GLU A 73 2.34 -12.10 12.40
CA GLU A 73 1.40 -11.03 12.75
C GLU A 73 1.93 -9.65 12.35
N LYS A 74 3.17 -9.34 12.73
CA LYS A 74 3.79 -8.05 12.45
C LYS A 74 4.01 -7.85 10.94
N ALA A 75 4.42 -8.90 10.24
CA ALA A 75 4.52 -8.87 8.78
C ALA A 75 3.17 -8.50 8.15
N PHE A 76 2.11 -9.24 8.50
CA PHE A 76 0.77 -8.99 7.97
C PHE A 76 0.27 -7.57 8.27
N GLN A 77 0.51 -7.07 9.49
CA GLN A 77 0.14 -5.71 9.89
C GLN A 77 0.75 -4.65 8.97
N PHE A 78 1.98 -4.79 8.48
CA PHE A 78 2.56 -3.82 7.54
C PHE A 78 1.93 -3.87 6.14
N VAL A 79 1.51 -5.05 5.67
CA VAL A 79 0.76 -5.15 4.41
C VAL A 79 -0.62 -4.51 4.56
N MET A 80 -1.31 -4.80 5.67
CA MET A 80 -2.63 -4.24 5.95
C MET A 80 -2.60 -2.74 6.25
N PHE A 81 -1.53 -2.25 6.86
CA PHE A 81 -1.28 -0.82 7.05
C PHE A 81 -1.18 -0.12 5.69
N ALA A 82 -0.36 -0.67 4.79
CA ALA A 82 -0.23 -0.14 3.44
C ALA A 82 -1.57 -0.17 2.69
N TYR A 83 -2.27 -1.31 2.73
CA TYR A 83 -3.57 -1.51 2.12
C TYR A 83 -4.58 -0.47 2.59
N SER A 84 -4.71 -0.29 3.91
CA SER A 84 -5.73 0.58 4.52
C SER A 84 -5.51 2.05 4.17
N LYS A 85 -4.25 2.50 4.12
CA LYS A 85 -3.95 3.89 3.73
C LYS A 85 -4.27 4.15 2.26
N LEU A 86 -3.94 3.21 1.36
CA LEU A 86 -4.29 3.34 -0.05
C LEU A 86 -5.81 3.24 -0.28
N GLN A 87 -6.51 2.40 0.49
CA GLN A 87 -7.96 2.33 0.47
C GLN A 87 -8.59 3.69 0.85
N ALA A 88 -8.10 4.32 1.92
CA ALA A 88 -8.58 5.62 2.38
C ALA A 88 -8.43 6.71 1.30
N VAL A 89 -7.26 6.80 0.66
CA VAL A 89 -7.01 7.75 -0.44
C VAL A 89 -7.90 7.46 -1.64
N SER A 90 -8.11 6.18 -1.98
CA SER A 90 -8.96 5.78 -3.11
C SER A 90 -10.42 6.22 -2.94
N SER A 91 -10.91 6.24 -1.69
CA SER A 91 -12.25 6.68 -1.32
C SER A 91 -12.37 8.18 -1.04
N ASP A 92 -11.27 8.94 -1.04
CA ASP A 92 -11.30 10.37 -0.78
C ASP A 92 -11.83 11.13 -2.01
N ALA A 93 -13.02 11.70 -1.88
CA ALA A 93 -13.65 12.46 -2.96
C ALA A 93 -12.92 13.77 -3.29
N THR A 94 -12.02 14.24 -2.43
CA THR A 94 -11.22 15.45 -2.64
C THR A 94 -9.91 15.17 -3.38
N ALA A 95 -9.47 13.91 -3.41
CA ALA A 95 -8.26 13.50 -4.11
C ALA A 95 -8.48 13.48 -5.63
N GLU A 96 -7.45 13.86 -6.38
CA GLU A 96 -7.46 13.79 -7.84
C GLU A 96 -7.68 12.36 -8.34
N THR A 97 -8.38 12.24 -9.47
CA THR A 97 -8.74 10.94 -10.06
C THR A 97 -7.52 10.07 -10.32
N GLU A 98 -6.41 10.64 -10.80
CA GLU A 98 -5.18 9.90 -11.08
C GLU A 98 -4.57 9.27 -9.81
N LEU A 99 -4.54 10.04 -8.71
CA LEU A 99 -4.09 9.56 -7.40
C LEU A 99 -4.99 8.42 -6.90
N ARG A 100 -6.32 8.62 -6.96
CA ARG A 100 -7.30 7.59 -6.54
C ARG A 100 -7.16 6.30 -7.36
N ASP A 101 -6.99 6.42 -8.67
CA ASP A 101 -6.81 5.27 -9.57
C ASP A 101 -5.50 4.53 -9.29
N TRP A 102 -4.41 5.26 -9.07
CA TRP A 102 -3.13 4.68 -8.70
C TRP A 102 -3.22 3.91 -7.37
N CYS A 103 -3.81 4.55 -6.34
CA CYS A 103 -4.04 3.94 -5.03
C CYS A 103 -4.93 2.70 -5.14
N THR A 104 -5.99 2.75 -5.95
CA THR A 104 -6.92 1.62 -6.17
C THR A 104 -6.21 0.42 -6.80
N LYS A 105 -5.38 0.65 -7.84
CA LYS A 105 -4.59 -0.41 -8.48
C LYS A 105 -3.61 -1.05 -7.50
N ARG A 106 -2.90 -0.24 -6.71
CA ARG A 106 -1.92 -0.76 -5.73
C ARG A 106 -2.57 -1.42 -4.53
N MET A 107 -3.71 -0.93 -4.06
CA MET A 107 -4.52 -1.57 -3.03
C MET A 107 -4.96 -2.98 -3.44
N GLN A 108 -5.36 -3.19 -4.70
CA GLN A 108 -5.70 -4.54 -5.21
C GLN A 108 -4.50 -5.50 -5.16
N HIS A 109 -3.31 -5.04 -5.55
CA HIS A 109 -2.08 -5.86 -5.43
C HIS A 109 -1.75 -6.19 -3.97
N LEU A 110 -1.94 -5.25 -3.05
CA LEU A 110 -1.73 -5.50 -1.62
C LEU A 110 -2.75 -6.49 -1.05
N CYS A 111 -3.99 -6.46 -1.54
CA CYS A 111 -5.01 -7.46 -1.18
C CYS A 111 -4.54 -8.87 -1.55
N VAL A 112 -4.09 -9.05 -2.80
CA VAL A 112 -3.54 -10.34 -3.27
C VAL A 112 -2.35 -10.77 -2.41
N LEU A 113 -1.40 -9.87 -2.14
CA LEU A 113 -0.25 -10.16 -1.29
C LEU A 113 -0.64 -10.59 0.13
N ALA A 114 -1.64 -9.93 0.73
CA ALA A 114 -2.14 -10.28 2.05
C ALA A 114 -2.84 -11.66 2.05
N LEU A 115 -3.61 -11.98 1.01
CA LEU A 115 -4.25 -13.29 0.85
C LEU A 115 -3.23 -14.40 0.64
N GLU A 116 -2.22 -14.18 -0.22
CA GLU A 116 -1.11 -15.11 -0.42
C GLU A 116 -0.37 -15.37 0.90
N PHE A 117 -0.12 -14.31 1.68
CA PHE A 117 0.51 -14.44 2.98
C PHE A 117 -0.33 -15.29 3.93
N ALA A 118 -1.63 -14.98 4.07
CA ALA A 118 -2.54 -15.67 4.98
C ALA A 118 -2.67 -17.16 4.60
N ASN A 119 -2.80 -17.47 3.31
CA ASN A 119 -2.91 -18.84 2.81
C ASN A 119 -1.61 -19.67 2.96
N GLN A 120 -0.46 -19.02 3.19
CA GLN A 120 0.82 -19.69 3.46
C GLN A 120 0.99 -20.06 4.95
N GLN A 121 0.11 -19.58 5.83
CA GLN A 121 0.21 -19.84 7.27
C GLN A 121 -0.45 -21.16 7.65
N GLN A 122 0.07 -21.79 8.72
CA GLN A 122 -0.48 -23.05 9.22
C GLN A 122 -1.65 -22.87 10.20
N ASP A 123 -1.73 -21.70 10.84
CA ASP A 123 -2.74 -21.41 11.86
C ASP A 123 -4.10 -21.10 11.19
N PRO A 124 -5.19 -21.83 11.54
CA PRO A 124 -6.52 -21.63 10.98
C PRO A 124 -7.06 -20.20 11.07
N ARG A 125 -6.59 -19.39 12.02
CA ARG A 125 -7.01 -17.98 12.14
C ARG A 125 -6.77 -17.18 10.86
N TRP A 126 -5.75 -17.55 10.08
CA TRP A 126 -5.42 -16.88 8.83
C TRP A 126 -6.42 -17.16 7.72
N GLN A 127 -7.11 -18.30 7.77
CA GLN A 127 -8.23 -18.57 6.87
C GLN A 127 -9.39 -17.63 7.17
N SER A 128 -9.73 -17.43 8.45
CA SER A 128 -10.78 -16.47 8.81
C SER A 128 -10.38 -15.04 8.45
N GLU A 129 -9.09 -14.69 8.56
CA GLU A 129 -8.58 -13.39 8.15
C GLU A 129 -8.66 -13.18 6.63
N SER A 130 -8.35 -14.22 5.83
CA SER A 130 -8.43 -14.15 4.38
C SER A 130 -9.87 -14.03 3.89
N GLU A 131 -10.81 -14.78 4.47
CA GLU A 131 -12.24 -14.68 4.20
C GLU A 131 -12.76 -13.26 4.50
N ARG A 132 -12.43 -12.71 5.67
CA ARG A 132 -12.81 -11.34 6.05
C ARG A 132 -12.23 -10.30 5.09
N LEU A 133 -10.98 -10.47 4.66
CA LEU A 133 -10.33 -9.56 3.72
C LEU A 133 -11.02 -9.60 2.35
N ILE A 134 -11.35 -10.79 1.84
CA ILE A 134 -12.08 -10.94 0.57
C ILE A 134 -13.42 -10.22 0.63
N GLU A 135 -14.22 -10.46 1.66
CA GLU A 135 -15.53 -9.84 1.83
C GLU A 135 -15.43 -8.31 1.87
N SER A 136 -14.51 -7.78 2.68
CA SER A 136 -14.28 -6.34 2.81
C SER A 136 -13.81 -5.73 1.48
N HIS A 137 -12.89 -6.39 0.78
CA HIS A 137 -12.34 -5.91 -0.48
C HIS A 137 -13.40 -5.91 -1.60
N VAL A 138 -14.16 -6.99 -1.74
CA VAL A 138 -15.27 -7.06 -2.72
C VAL A 138 -16.32 -5.99 -2.44
N LYS A 139 -16.69 -5.82 -1.16
CA LYS A 139 -17.62 -4.75 -0.77
C LYS A 139 -17.07 -3.37 -1.12
N PHE A 140 -15.77 -3.13 -0.91
CA PHE A 140 -15.16 -1.85 -1.29
C PHE A 140 -15.19 -1.63 -2.81
N MET A 141 -14.72 -2.61 -3.59
CA MET A 141 -14.62 -2.52 -5.05
C MET A 141 -15.98 -2.39 -5.75
N THR A 142 -17.03 -3.01 -5.19
CA THR A 142 -18.40 -2.87 -5.72
C THR A 142 -18.98 -1.46 -5.55
N HIS A 143 -18.60 -0.75 -4.47
CA HIS A 143 -19.04 0.63 -4.24
C HIS A 143 -18.10 1.68 -4.86
N HIS A 144 -16.91 1.26 -5.30
CA HIS A 144 -15.89 2.10 -5.94
C HIS A 144 -15.44 1.46 -7.26
N PRO A 145 -16.36 1.29 -8.24
CA PRO A 145 -16.00 0.68 -9.52
C PRO A 145 -14.92 1.51 -10.20
N HIS A 146 -13.79 0.86 -10.47
CA HIS A 146 -12.70 1.45 -11.24
C HIS A 146 -13.16 1.54 -12.70
N ASN A 147 -13.07 2.74 -13.31
CA ASN A 147 -13.60 3.05 -14.64
C ASN A 147 -12.87 2.34 -15.81
N HIS A 148 -12.06 1.32 -15.55
CA HIS A 148 -11.22 0.67 -16.55
C HIS A 148 -11.97 -0.33 -17.45
N ASP A 149 -13.23 -0.67 -17.14
CA ASP A 149 -14.05 -1.53 -18.00
C ASP A 149 -14.73 -0.77 -19.16
N GLN A 150 -14.49 0.53 -19.31
CA GLN A 150 -14.89 1.31 -20.49
C GLN A 150 -13.77 1.41 -21.53
N VAL A 151 -13.12 0.30 -21.88
CA VAL A 151 -12.38 0.23 -23.14
C VAL A 151 -13.41 -0.03 -24.23
N GLY A 152 -13.68 0.99 -25.04
CA GLY A 152 -14.72 1.02 -26.04
C GLY A 152 -14.75 -0.22 -26.94
N HIS A 153 -15.89 -0.91 -26.95
CA HIS A 153 -16.30 -1.70 -28.09
C HIS A 153 -16.40 -0.74 -29.29
N PRO A 154 -15.62 -0.91 -30.38
CA PRO A 154 -15.95 -0.23 -31.61
C PRO A 154 -17.26 -0.84 -32.09
N SER A 155 -18.34 -0.07 -32.01
CA SER A 155 -19.59 -0.38 -32.71
C SER A 155 -19.28 -0.38 -34.20
N TYR A 156 -19.00 -1.56 -34.75
CA TYR A 156 -19.08 -1.77 -36.19
C TYR A 156 -20.56 -1.74 -36.57
N SER A 157 -21.00 -0.60 -37.08
CA SER A 157 -22.26 -0.48 -37.78
C SER A 157 -22.13 -1.20 -39.13
N HIS A 158 -22.98 -2.21 -39.35
CA HIS A 158 -23.22 -2.83 -40.65
C HIS A 158 -24.12 -1.95 -41.52
#